data_AF-A0A2I0NJV9-F1
#
_entry.id   AF-A0A2I0NJV9-F1
#
_cell.length_a   1.000
_cell.length_b   1.000
_cell.length_c   1.000
_cell.angle_alpha   90.00
_cell.angle_beta   90.00
_cell.angle_gamma   90.00
#
_symmetry.space_group_name_H-M   'P 1'
#
loop_
_entity.id
_entity.type
_entity.pdbx_description
1 polymer ?
#
loop_
_entity_poly.entity_id
_entity_poly.type
_entity_poly.pdbx_seq_one_letter_code
_entity_poly.pdbx_strand_id
1 'polypeptide(L)'
;MFIPNLRKDMAAKIEMTEYGMLPGEYADPASDTVVLLGGIAMPKMGIDVNEMKTLIDEITEGYPDRLILGFCIGGIFQNAGWDKLVDFDYIVDADMDVTVYGFN
;
A
#
# COMPACT_ATOMS: atom_id res chain seq x y z
N MET A 1 5.38 -6.46 7.42
CA MET A 1 4.12 -7.23 7.40
C MET A 1 3.32 -6.83 6.17
N PHE A 2 2.26 -7.56 5.83
CA PHE A 2 1.34 -7.26 4.74
C PHE A 2 -0.10 -7.32 5.26
N ILE A 3 -0.87 -6.27 4.96
CA ILE A 3 -2.30 -6.20 5.26
C ILE A 3 -3.03 -6.23 3.91
N PRO A 4 -3.79 -7.29 3.60
CA PRO A 4 -4.49 -7.38 2.33
C PRO A 4 -5.70 -6.44 2.30
N ASN A 5 -5.69 -5.48 1.39
CA ASN A 5 -6.68 -4.41 1.30
C ASN A 5 -6.70 -3.63 2.63
N LEU A 6 -7.82 -3.65 3.36
CA LEU A 6 -7.95 -3.05 4.69
C LEU A 6 -8.27 -4.09 5.78
N ARG A 7 -8.00 -5.37 5.53
CA ARG A 7 -8.33 -6.48 6.45
C ARG A 7 -7.25 -6.66 7.50
N LYS A 8 -7.31 -5.84 8.56
CA LYS A 8 -6.35 -5.85 9.69
C LYS A 8 -6.23 -7.22 10.37
N ASP A 9 -7.33 -7.96 10.45
CA ASP A 9 -7.40 -9.31 11.00
C ASP A 9 -6.62 -10.35 10.17
N MET A 10 -6.25 -10.00 8.94
CA MET A 10 -5.42 -10.82 8.05
C MET A 10 -3.99 -10.30 7.91
N ALA A 11 -3.55 -9.42 8.82
CA ALA A 11 -2.17 -8.95 8.85
C ALA A 11 -1.21 -10.13 9.00
N ALA A 12 -0.28 -10.27 8.06
CA ALA A 12 0.67 -11.38 8.03
C ALA A 12 2.11 -10.88 7.98
N LYS A 13 3.01 -11.59 8.66
CA LYS A 13 4.44 -11.35 8.50
C LYS A 13 4.86 -11.71 7.08
N ILE A 14 5.76 -10.93 6.46
CA ILE A 14 6.37 -11.33 5.20
C ILE A 14 7.72 -11.96 5.53
N GLU A 15 7.92 -13.18 5.06
CA GLU A 15 9.11 -13.98 5.36
C GLU A 15 9.82 -14.39 4.06
N MET A 16 11.15 -14.38 4.10
CA MET A 16 11.97 -14.87 2.99
C MET A 16 12.03 -16.39 3.05
N THR A 17 11.59 -17.02 1.97
CA THR A 17 11.65 -18.48 1.76
C THR A 17 12.51 -18.80 0.53
N GLU A 18 12.71 -20.08 0.25
CA GLU A 18 13.35 -20.52 -1.01
C GLU A 18 12.57 -20.11 -2.27
N TYR A 19 11.26 -19.82 -2.13
CA TYR A 19 10.38 -19.35 -3.21
C TYR A 19 10.24 -17.82 -3.25
N GLY A 20 10.97 -17.09 -2.40
CA GLY A 20 10.92 -15.63 -2.27
C GLY A 20 10.13 -15.15 -1.05
N MET A 21 9.67 -13.91 -1.11
CA MET A 21 8.95 -13.22 -0.02
C MET A 21 7.48 -13.67 0.00
N LEU A 22 7.09 -14.42 1.03
CA LEU A 22 5.74 -14.97 1.17
C LEU A 22 5.08 -14.53 2.48
N PRO A 23 3.73 -14.42 2.54
CA PRO A 23 3.01 -14.28 3.79
C PRO A 23 3.19 -15.51 4.68
N GLY A 24 3.61 -15.30 5.92
CA GLY A 24 3.69 -16.29 6.98
C GLY A 24 2.48 -16.21 7.91
N GLU A 25 2.73 -16.37 9.20
CA GLU A 25 1.68 -16.31 10.23
C GLU A 25 1.15 -14.90 10.46
N TYR A 26 0.02 -14.82 11.18
CA TYR A 26 -0.54 -13.56 11.65
C TYR A 26 0.49 -12.76 12.45
N ALA A 27 0.50 -11.45 12.25
CA ALA A 27 1.32 -10.51 13.00
C ALA A 27 0.49 -9.34 13.50
N ASP A 28 0.84 -8.83 14.69
CA ASP A 28 0.29 -7.56 15.19
C ASP A 28 0.54 -6.45 14.16
N PRO A 29 -0.51 -5.75 13.68
CA PRO A 29 -0.39 -4.73 12.66
C PRO A 29 0.32 -3.43 13.09
N ALA A 30 0.55 -3.24 14.40
CA ALA A 30 1.17 -2.02 14.94
C ALA A 30 2.52 -1.71 14.26
N SER A 31 2.64 -0.52 13.66
CA SER A 31 3.77 -0.13 12.82
C SER A 31 4.05 1.38 12.92
N ASP A 32 5.33 1.77 12.91
CA ASP A 32 5.75 3.17 12.79
C ASP A 32 5.70 3.69 11.34
N THR A 33 5.62 2.80 10.36
CA THR A 33 5.69 3.13 8.94
C THR A 33 4.65 2.33 8.17
N VAL A 34 3.88 3.02 7.34
CA VAL A 34 2.85 2.42 6.49
C VAL A 34 3.17 2.69 5.03
N VAL A 35 3.13 1.63 4.21
CA VAL A 35 3.27 1.74 2.75
C VAL A 35 1.94 1.39 2.09
N LEU A 36 1.30 2.36 1.47
CA LEU A 36 0.11 2.18 0.65
C LEU A 36 0.52 1.79 -0.77
N LEU A 37 0.09 0.61 -1.20
CA LEU A 37 0.29 0.16 -2.58
C LEU A 37 -0.84 0.68 -3.47
N GLY A 38 -0.50 1.37 -4.55
CA GLY A 38 -1.42 2.14 -5.40
C GLY A 38 -2.63 1.37 -5.95
N GLY A 39 -2.55 0.04 -5.97
CA GLY A 39 -3.68 -0.79 -6.35
C GLY A 39 -4.95 -0.52 -5.52
N ILE A 40 -4.82 -0.14 -4.24
CA ILE A 40 -5.97 0.15 -3.36
C ILE A 40 -6.75 1.39 -3.79
N ALA A 41 -6.11 2.35 -4.47
CA ALA A 41 -6.72 3.59 -4.93
C ALA A 41 -7.45 3.42 -6.28
N MET A 42 -7.35 2.24 -6.91
CA MET A 42 -8.06 1.98 -8.16
C MET A 42 -9.57 1.94 -7.92
N PRO A 43 -10.40 2.66 -8.71
CA PRO A 43 -11.85 2.71 -8.49
C PRO A 43 -12.55 1.34 -8.39
N LYS A 44 -12.07 0.35 -9.16
CA LYS A 44 -12.60 -1.03 -9.16
C LYS A 44 -12.47 -1.77 -7.83
N MET A 45 -11.57 -1.31 -6.94
CA MET A 45 -11.39 -1.93 -5.62
C MET A 45 -12.52 -1.55 -4.66
N GLY A 46 -13.22 -0.43 -4.92
CA GLY A 46 -14.33 0.02 -4.08
C GLY A 46 -13.93 0.36 -2.63
N ILE A 47 -12.66 0.68 -2.40
CA ILE A 47 -12.15 1.04 -1.07
C ILE A 47 -12.47 2.51 -0.79
N ASP A 48 -13.09 2.78 0.36
CA ASP A 48 -13.26 4.14 0.87
C ASP A 48 -11.94 4.64 1.46
N VAL A 49 -11.50 5.82 1.02
CA VAL A 49 -10.30 6.49 1.52
C VAL A 49 -10.40 6.78 3.02
N ASN A 50 -11.59 7.02 3.57
CA ASN A 50 -11.77 7.28 5.00
C ASN A 50 -11.61 6.02 5.85
N GLU A 51 -12.08 4.87 5.35
CA GLU A 51 -11.82 3.57 5.99
C GLU A 51 -10.32 3.27 5.99
N MET A 52 -9.63 3.58 4.88
CA MET A 52 -8.19 3.43 4.78
C MET A 52 -7.45 4.33 5.79
N LYS A 53 -7.84 5.61 5.92
CA LYS A 53 -7.26 6.53 6.90
C LYS A 53 -7.48 6.06 8.33
N THR A 54 -8.68 5.58 8.64
CA THR A 54 -9.00 4.99 9.95
C THR A 54 -8.07 3.82 10.26
N LEU A 55 -7.85 2.93 9.30
CA LEU A 55 -6.91 1.82 9.48
C LEU A 55 -5.48 2.31 9.73
N ILE A 56 -5.00 3.31 8.98
CA ILE A 56 -3.68 3.91 9.22
C ILE A 56 -3.59 4.43 10.66
N ASP A 57 -4.58 5.18 11.11
CA ASP A 57 -4.61 5.73 12.47
C ASP A 57 -4.57 4.64 13.54
N GLU A 58 -5.31 3.55 13.35
CA GLU A 58 -5.29 2.41 14.26
C GLU A 58 -3.93 1.70 14.31
N ILE A 59 -3.32 1.42 13.16
CA ILE A 59 -2.08 0.63 13.12
C ILE A 59 -0.84 1.45 13.48
N THR A 60 -0.94 2.77 13.47
CA THR A 60 0.16 3.67 13.85
C THR A 60 -0.08 4.33 15.22
N GLU A 61 -1.09 3.89 15.96
CA GLU A 61 -1.35 4.34 17.31
C GLU A 61 -0.10 4.14 18.19
N GLY A 62 0.32 5.19 18.90
CA GLY A 62 1.53 5.17 19.73
C GLY A 62 2.83 5.54 19.00
N TYR A 63 2.81 5.80 17.69
CA TYR A 63 3.96 6.22 16.89
C TYR A 63 3.79 7.68 16.44
N PRO A 64 4.25 8.68 17.21
CA PRO A 64 4.06 10.10 16.89
C PRO A 64 4.82 10.55 15.63
N ASP A 65 5.96 9.93 15.34
CA ASP A 65 6.79 10.18 14.17
C ASP A 65 6.49 9.19 13.04
N ARG A 66 5.23 8.71 12.96
CA ARG A 66 4.81 7.74 11.95
C ARG A 66 5.06 8.27 10.53
N LEU A 67 5.37 7.37 9.61
CA LEU A 67 5.53 7.68 8.19
C LEU A 67 4.46 7.01 7.32
N ILE A 68 3.89 7.77 6.39
CA ILE A 68 2.93 7.29 5.39
C ILE A 68 3.56 7.44 4.01
N LEU A 69 3.92 6.31 3.40
CA LEU A 69 4.48 6.26 2.05
C LEU A 69 3.46 5.72 1.05
N GLY A 70 3.40 6.33 -0.13
CA GLY A 70 2.70 5.79 -1.29
C GLY A 70 3.68 5.11 -2.24
N PHE A 71 3.34 3.93 -2.74
CA PHE A 71 4.05 3.29 -3.84
C PHE A 71 3.07 2.96 -4.97
N CYS A 72 3.24 3.53 -6.15
CA CYS A 72 2.35 3.32 -7.27
C CYS A 72 3.04 3.30 -8.63
N ILE A 73 2.24 2.98 -9.66
CA ILE A 73 2.63 3.05 -11.06
C ILE A 73 1.59 3.92 -11.78
N GLY A 74 2.04 4.83 -12.64
CA GLY A 74 1.18 5.63 -13.52
C GLY A 74 0.32 6.67 -12.81
N GLY A 75 0.80 7.24 -11.69
CA GLY A 75 0.16 8.37 -11.02
C GLY A 75 -1.21 8.07 -10.41
N ILE A 76 -1.47 6.81 -10.02
CA ILE A 76 -2.82 6.39 -9.60
C ILE A 76 -3.33 7.17 -8.38
N PHE A 77 -2.47 7.56 -7.44
CA PHE A 77 -2.89 8.33 -6.27
C PHE A 77 -3.35 9.74 -6.67
N GLN A 78 -2.66 10.39 -7.60
CA GLN A 78 -3.05 11.69 -8.15
C GLN A 78 -4.33 11.58 -8.98
N ASN A 79 -4.44 10.55 -9.82
CA ASN A 79 -5.60 10.29 -10.66
C ASN A 79 -6.86 9.99 -9.84
N ALA A 80 -6.71 9.30 -8.70
CA ALA A 80 -7.79 9.04 -7.75
C ALA A 80 -8.03 10.22 -6.78
N GLY A 81 -7.19 11.26 -6.79
CA GLY A 81 -7.22 12.39 -5.87
C GLY A 81 -6.80 12.07 -4.44
N TRP A 82 -6.22 10.89 -4.20
CA TRP A 82 -5.75 10.45 -2.89
C TRP A 82 -4.53 11.23 -2.40
N ASP A 83 -3.72 11.76 -3.33
CA ASP A 83 -2.59 12.66 -3.03
C ASP A 83 -3.00 13.92 -2.25
N LYS A 84 -4.28 14.29 -2.29
CA LYS A 84 -4.85 15.46 -1.58
C LYS A 84 -5.67 15.08 -0.35
N LEU A 85 -6.02 13.80 -0.21
CA LEU A 85 -6.90 13.30 0.86
C LEU A 85 -6.12 12.57 1.94
N VAL A 86 -4.94 12.06 1.57
CA VAL A 86 -4.02 11.31 2.43
C VAL A 86 -2.76 12.14 2.60
N ASP A 87 -2.35 12.31 3.86
CA ASP A 87 -1.17 13.09 4.22
C ASP A 87 0.10 12.24 4.02
N PHE A 88 0.44 11.94 2.77
CA PHE A 88 1.66 11.20 2.43
C PHE A 88 2.91 12.02 2.76
N ASP A 89 3.88 11.41 3.43
CA ASP A 89 5.22 11.98 3.60
C ASP A 89 6.00 11.88 2.28
N TYR A 90 5.88 10.73 1.60
CA TYR A 90 6.56 10.46 0.34
C TYR A 90 5.66 9.63 -0.59
N ILE A 91 5.73 9.92 -1.89
CA ILE A 91 5.14 9.07 -2.93
C ILE A 91 6.25 8.65 -3.88
N VAL A 92 6.40 7.34 -4.04
CA VAL A 92 7.21 6.72 -5.09
C VAL A 92 6.25 6.31 -6.20
N ASP A 93 6.31 7.03 -7.31
CA ASP A 93 5.52 6.74 -8.51
C ASP A 93 6.45 6.33 -9.65
N ALA A 94 6.22 5.13 -10.18
CA ALA A 94 6.95 4.60 -11.32
C ALA A 94 6.11 4.76 -12.60
N ASP A 95 6.78 4.87 -13.74
CA ASP A 95 6.12 4.81 -15.04
C ASP A 95 6.58 3.56 -15.80
N MET A 96 5.68 2.96 -16.56
CA MET A 96 5.97 1.77 -17.37
C MET A 96 5.55 2.01 -18.80
N ASP A 97 6.53 1.99 -19.71
CA ASP A 97 6.30 2.01 -21.15
C ASP A 97 6.58 0.63 -21.75
N VAL A 98 5.78 0.23 -22.73
CA VAL A 98 5.84 -1.10 -23.35
C VAL A 98 5.92 -0.96 -24.87
N THR A 99 7.04 -1.41 -25.44
CA THR A 99 7.23 -1.55 -26.88
C THR A 99 7.27 -3.02 -27.27
N VAL A 100 6.48 -3.42 -28.27
CA VAL A 100 6.45 -4.80 -28.79
C VAL A 100 7.22 -4.87 -30.10
N TYR A 101 8.17 -5.80 -30.17
CA TYR A 101 8.90 -6.12 -31.40
C TYR A 101 8.44 -7.49 -31.92
N GLY A 102 7.97 -7.55 -33.17
CA GLY A 102 7.63 -8.79 -33.86
C GLY A 102 8.79 -9.27 -34.71
N PHE A 103 9.12 -10.56 -34.63
CA PHE A 103 10.05 -11.21 -35.56
C PHE A 103 9.21 -12.12 -36.46
N ASN A 104 9.02 -11.71 -37.73
CA ASN A 104 8.43 -12.55 -38.78
C ASN A 104 9.48 -13.49 -39.36
#